data_AF-A0A9D3VR91-F1
#
_entry.id   AF-A0A9D3VR91-F1
#
_cell.length_a   1.000
_cell.length_b   1.000
_cell.length_c   1.000
_cell.angle_alpha   90.00
_cell.angle_beta   90.00
_cell.angle_gamma   90.00
#
_symmetry.space_group_name_H-M   'P 1'
#
loop_
_entity.id
_entity.type
_entity.pdbx_description
1 polymer ?
#
loop_
_entity_poly.entity_id
_entity_poly.type
_entity_poly.pdbx_seq_one_letter_code
_entity_poly.pdbx_strand_id
1 'polypeptide(L)'
;MVWLANCDRNTRYFRSHTLIRYRHNKIDGLRIDGDEWCFENELLKQHVVEYFKGLFSTDYTVDRVFPCRGRFPSLSTIEKDNLCLVVSNEEVHRVMFGMAPLKALGVDGFHVKFYQAQ
;
A
#
# COMPACT_ATOMS: atom_id res chain seq x y z
N MET A 1 14.18 5.34 -26.32
CA MET A 1 14.36 6.55 -25.48
C MET A 1 13.53 7.75 -25.96
N VAL A 2 12.27 7.57 -26.40
CA VAL A 2 11.43 8.69 -26.88
C VAL A 2 10.62 9.35 -25.75
N TRP A 3 10.39 8.62 -24.64
CA TRP A 3 9.59 9.12 -23.50
C TRP A 3 10.36 10.10 -22.61
N LEU A 4 11.65 9.86 -22.35
CA LEU A 4 12.52 10.76 -21.59
C LEU A 4 12.66 12.14 -22.26
N ALA A 5 12.77 12.16 -23.60
CA ALA A 5 12.97 13.39 -24.36
C ALA A 5 11.71 14.28 -24.42
N ASN A 6 10.52 13.70 -24.27
CA ASN A 6 9.25 14.43 -24.41
C ASN A 6 8.46 14.55 -23.12
N CYS A 7 8.91 13.94 -22.01
CA CYS A 7 8.27 14.00 -20.69
C CYS A 7 6.73 14.04 -20.81
N ASP A 8 6.07 15.10 -20.33
CA ASP A 8 4.62 15.30 -20.39
C ASP A 8 3.99 15.48 -21.78
N ARG A 9 4.77 15.81 -22.82
CA ARG A 9 4.25 15.98 -24.19
C ARG A 9 4.02 14.66 -24.91
N ASN A 10 4.48 13.52 -24.37
CA ASN A 10 4.27 12.21 -24.96
C ASN A 10 2.91 11.59 -24.59
N THR A 11 1.84 12.40 -24.68
CA THR A 11 0.47 11.99 -24.34
C THR A 11 0.02 10.78 -25.14
N ARG A 12 0.46 10.63 -26.40
CA ARG A 12 0.15 9.44 -27.22
C ARG A 12 0.71 8.17 -26.59
N TYR A 13 1.98 8.15 -26.20
CA TYR A 13 2.60 6.98 -25.58
C TYR A 13 1.92 6.61 -24.26
N PHE A 14 1.70 7.58 -23.37
CA PHE A 14 1.05 7.30 -22.08
C PHE A 14 -0.38 6.82 -22.27
N ARG A 15 -1.16 7.44 -23.17
CA ARG A 15 -2.53 6.99 -23.48
C ARG A 15 -2.55 5.58 -24.06
N SER A 16 -1.66 5.26 -25.00
CA SER A 16 -1.52 3.91 -25.54
C SER A 16 -1.15 2.90 -24.46
N HIS A 17 -0.20 3.24 -23.59
CA HIS A 17 0.22 2.37 -22.49
C HIS A 17 -0.92 2.12 -21.49
N THR A 18 -1.66 3.17 -21.11
CA THR A 18 -2.85 3.05 -20.25
C THR A 18 -3.94 2.19 -20.90
N LEU A 19 -4.19 2.33 -22.20
CA LEU A 19 -5.17 1.50 -22.91
C LEU A 19 -4.76 0.03 -22.98
N ILE A 20 -3.48 -0.25 -23.24
CA ILE A 20 -2.95 -1.62 -23.24
C ILE A 20 -3.14 -2.24 -21.86
N ARG A 21 -2.77 -1.52 -20.79
CA ARG A 21 -2.93 -1.99 -19.41
C ARG A 21 -4.39 -2.17 -19.02
N TYR A 22 -5.26 -1.24 -19.43
CA TYR A 22 -6.71 -1.36 -19.22
C TYR A 22 -7.27 -2.61 -19.89
N ARG A 23 -6.92 -2.86 -21.16
CA ARG A 23 -7.38 -4.05 -21.90
C ARG A 23 -6.88 -5.34 -21.28
N HIS A 24 -5.64 -5.37 -20.81
CA HIS A 24 -5.06 -6.54 -20.17
C HIS A 24 -5.69 -6.84 -18.80
N ASN A 25 -6.06 -5.79 -18.05
CA ASN A 25 -6.62 -5.91 -16.72
C ASN A 25 -8.16 -5.96 -16.71
N LYS A 26 -8.81 -5.80 -17.86
CA LYS A 26 -10.27 -5.83 -17.95
C LYS A 26 -10.75 -7.25 -17.70
N ILE A 27 -11.63 -7.38 -16.72
CA ILE A 27 -12.31 -8.62 -16.41
C ILE A 27 -13.68 -8.55 -17.09
N ASP A 28 -13.84 -9.28 -18.19
CA ASP A 28 -15.12 -9.36 -18.92
C ASP A 28 -16.08 -10.38 -18.29
N GLY A 29 -15.55 -11.38 -17.58
CA GLY A 29 -16.34 -12.35 -16.84
C GLY A 29 -15.51 -13.12 -15.81
N LEU A 30 -16.18 -13.69 -14.81
CA LEU A 30 -15.60 -14.55 -13.79
C LEU A 30 -16.48 -15.78 -13.58
N ARG A 31 -15.87 -16.91 -13.22
CA ARG A 31 -16.61 -18.08 -12.73
C ARG A 31 -16.95 -17.86 -11.27
N ILE A 32 -18.23 -17.84 -10.95
CA ILE A 32 -18.76 -17.67 -9.61
C ILE A 32 -19.22 -19.06 -9.14
N ASP A 33 -18.85 -19.45 -7.91
CA ASP A 33 -19.29 -20.69 -7.27
C ASP A 33 -19.08 -21.98 -8.10
N GLY A 34 -17.94 -22.04 -8.78
CA GLY A 34 -17.40 -23.29 -9.33
C GLY A 34 -17.80 -23.61 -10.77
N ASP A 35 -19.01 -23.26 -11.24
CA ASP A 35 -19.42 -23.72 -12.58
C ASP A 35 -20.13 -22.73 -13.50
N GLU A 36 -20.60 -21.58 -13.02
CA GLU A 36 -21.28 -20.62 -13.90
C GLU A 36 -20.42 -19.38 -14.20
N TRP A 37 -20.33 -19.03 -15.49
CA TRP A 37 -19.71 -17.78 -15.92
C TRP A 37 -20.68 -16.62 -15.75
N CYS A 38 -20.28 -15.63 -14.96
CA CYS A 38 -20.95 -14.34 -14.87
C CYS A 38 -20.25 -13.32 -15.76
N PHE A 39 -21.03 -12.58 -16.55
CA PHE A 39 -20.56 -11.45 -17.38
C PHE A 39 -21.21 -10.11 -16.98
N GLU A 40 -22.10 -10.12 -15.98
CA GLU A 40 -22.79 -8.93 -15.51
C GLU A 40 -21.88 -8.08 -14.63
N ASN A 41 -21.59 -6.84 -15.06
CA ASN A 41 -20.60 -5.98 -14.41
C ASN A 41 -20.93 -5.68 -12.93
N GLU A 42 -22.20 -5.44 -12.59
CA GLU A 42 -22.58 -5.14 -11.20
C GLU A 42 -22.44 -6.38 -10.31
N LEU A 43 -22.82 -7.55 -10.80
CA LEU A 43 -22.67 -8.81 -10.07
C LEU A 43 -21.18 -9.16 -9.87
N LEU A 44 -20.34 -8.95 -10.89
CA LEU A 44 -18.88 -9.13 -10.78
C LEU A 44 -18.27 -8.21 -9.73
N LYS A 45 -18.63 -6.92 -9.74
CA LYS A 45 -18.13 -5.95 -8.74
C LYS A 45 -18.55 -6.37 -7.33
N GLN A 46 -19.82 -6.70 -7.14
CA GLN A 46 -20.35 -7.11 -5.85
C GLN A 46 -19.60 -8.34 -5.33
N HIS A 47 -19.46 -9.38 -6.17
CA HIS A 47 -18.79 -10.61 -5.77
C HIS A 47 -17.31 -10.40 -5.43
N VAL A 48 -16.57 -9.64 -6.24
CA VAL A 48 -15.16 -9.32 -5.97
C VAL A 48 -15.02 -8.58 -4.64
N VAL A 49 -15.88 -7.60 -4.37
CA VAL A 49 -15.88 -6.86 -3.10
C VAL A 49 -16.16 -7.80 -1.93
N GLU A 50 -17.16 -8.66 -2.03
CA GLU A 50 -17.54 -9.60 -0.98
C GLU A 50 -16.46 -10.66 -0.70
N TYR A 51 -15.87 -11.20 -1.77
CA TYR A 51 -14.75 -12.15 -1.68
C TYR A 51 -13.57 -11.53 -0.93
N PHE A 52 -13.11 -10.34 -1.33
CA PHE A 52 -11.97 -9.71 -0.68
C PHE A 52 -12.31 -9.17 0.72
N LYS A 53 -13.55 -8.75 0.96
CA LYS A 53 -14.03 -8.48 2.33
C LYS A 53 -13.87 -9.71 3.20
N GLY A 54 -14.33 -10.88 2.75
CA GLY A 54 -14.16 -12.13 3.48
C GLY A 54 -12.68 -12.51 3.67
N LEU A 55 -11.89 -12.46 2.60
CA LEU A 55 -10.46 -12.82 2.61
C LEU A 55 -9.63 -11.95 3.56
N PHE A 56 -9.90 -10.64 3.59
CA PHE A 56 -9.21 -9.69 4.46
C PHE A 56 -9.95 -9.44 5.78
N SER A 57 -11.09 -10.11 6.03
CA SER A 57 -11.70 -10.10 7.35
C SER A 57 -10.87 -10.97 8.29
N THR A 58 -10.62 -10.45 9.48
CA THR A 58 -9.89 -11.20 10.50
C THR A 58 -10.87 -12.12 11.21
N ASP A 59 -10.68 -13.42 11.07
CA ASP A 59 -11.42 -14.39 11.86
C ASP A 59 -10.83 -14.43 13.26
N TYR A 60 -11.39 -13.62 14.17
CA TYR A 60 -10.96 -13.53 15.57
C TYR A 60 -11.20 -14.81 16.38
N THR A 61 -11.85 -15.82 15.77
CA THR A 61 -12.16 -17.11 16.41
C THR A 61 -11.00 -18.10 16.34
N VAL A 62 -10.03 -17.89 15.45
CA VAL A 62 -8.81 -18.70 15.40
C VAL A 62 -7.81 -18.04 16.33
N ASP A 63 -7.54 -18.69 17.46
CA ASP A 63 -6.37 -18.39 18.31
C ASP A 63 -5.10 -18.67 17.48
N ARG A 64 -4.77 -17.73 16.60
CA ARG A 64 -3.64 -17.85 15.69
C ARG A 64 -2.41 -17.64 16.55
N VAL A 65 -1.91 -18.74 17.10
CA VAL A 65 -0.51 -18.84 17.53
C VAL A 65 0.31 -18.34 16.35
N PHE A 66 0.83 -17.12 16.48
CA PHE A 66 1.63 -16.50 15.44
C PHE A 66 2.68 -17.52 15.00
N PRO A 67 2.82 -17.87 13.71
CA PRO A 67 3.64 -19.00 13.27
C PRO A 67 5.13 -18.85 13.63
N CYS A 68 5.53 -17.66 14.09
CA CYS A 68 6.88 -17.35 14.60
C CYS A 68 6.89 -16.96 16.09
N ARG A 69 5.86 -17.28 16.87
CA ARG A 69 5.83 -17.01 18.32
C ARG A 69 7.07 -17.63 18.98
N GLY A 70 7.83 -16.83 19.72
CA GLY A 70 9.07 -17.26 20.37
C GLY A 70 10.29 -17.36 19.45
N ARG A 71 10.18 -17.07 18.15
CA ARG A 71 11.34 -16.99 17.22
C ARG A 71 11.93 -15.59 17.10
N PHE A 72 11.32 -14.60 17.73
CA PHE A 72 11.83 -13.24 17.76
C PHE A 72 12.75 -13.04 18.97
N PRO A 73 13.84 -12.26 18.82
CA PRO A 73 14.60 -11.78 19.95
C PRO A 73 13.66 -11.13 20.98
N SER A 74 13.84 -11.49 22.25
CA SER A 74 13.09 -10.84 23.33
C SER A 74 13.72 -9.48 23.60
N LEU A 75 12.90 -8.43 23.58
CA LEU A 75 13.32 -7.11 24.03
C LEU A 75 13.69 -7.16 25.52
N SER A 76 14.80 -6.53 25.87
CA SER A 76 15.15 -6.23 27.25
C SER A 76 14.10 -5.32 27.90
N THR A 77 14.07 -5.27 29.23
CA THR A 77 13.17 -4.37 29.96
C THR A 77 13.39 -2.91 29.53
N ILE A 78 14.65 -2.49 29.37
CA ILE A 78 15.02 -1.13 28.96
C ILE A 78 14.46 -0.80 27.56
N GLU A 79 14.57 -1.72 26.60
CA GLU A 79 14.03 -1.48 25.25
C GLU A 79 12.51 -1.37 25.26
N LYS A 80 11.82 -2.17 26.10
CA LYS A 80 10.37 -2.07 26.28
C LYS A 80 9.98 -0.73 26.88
N ASP A 81 10.69 -0.30 27.92
CA ASP A 81 10.44 0.98 28.58
C ASP A 81 10.67 2.14 27.59
N ASN A 82 11.72 2.07 26.77
CA ASN A 82 12.01 3.06 25.72
C ASN A 82 10.89 3.16 24.67
N LEU A 83 10.26 2.03 24.30
CA LEU A 83 9.12 2.02 23.36
C LEU A 83 7.85 2.63 23.97
N CYS A 84 7.76 2.69 25.30
CA CYS A 84 6.64 3.29 26.02
C CYS A 84 6.85 4.78 26.37
N LEU A 85 8.01 5.36 26.01
CA LEU A 85 8.27 6.78 26.24
C LEU A 85 7.34 7.65 25.37
N VAL A 86 6.97 8.80 25.93
CA VAL A 86 6.25 9.82 25.18
C VAL A 86 7.21 10.46 24.17
N VAL A 87 6.75 10.58 22.93
CA VAL A 87 7.51 11.22 21.86
C VAL A 87 7.81 12.68 22.24
N SER A 88 9.08 13.06 22.21
CA SER A 88 9.53 14.42 22.52
C SER A 88 9.69 15.29 21.28
N ASN A 89 9.57 16.60 21.41
CA ASN A 89 9.79 17.53 20.30
C ASN A 89 11.24 17.46 19.79
N GLU A 90 12.20 17.26 20.69
CA GLU A 90 13.62 17.11 20.37
C GLU A 90 13.87 15.86 19.53
N GLU A 91 13.20 14.75 19.85
CA GLU A 91 13.24 13.53 19.05
C GLU A 91 12.64 13.74 17.66
N VAL A 92 11.45 14.36 17.58
CA VAL A 92 10.79 14.65 16.31
C VAL A 92 11.69 15.51 15.43
N HIS A 93 12.25 16.58 15.99
CA HIS A 93 13.15 17.47 15.26
C HIS A 93 14.40 16.73 14.78
N ARG A 94 15.07 15.98 15.67
CA ARG A 94 16.27 15.20 15.32
C ARG A 94 15.98 14.22 14.18
N VAL A 95 14.86 13.50 14.25
CA VAL A 95 14.49 12.53 13.22
C VAL A 95 14.14 13.23 11.90
N MET A 96 13.34 14.31 11.94
CA MET A 96 12.93 15.07 10.76
C MET A 96 14.14 15.60 9.96
N PHE A 97 15.13 16.18 10.64
CA PHE A 97 16.33 16.71 10.00
C PHE A 97 17.40 15.65 9.70
N GLY A 98 17.28 14.44 10.26
CA GLY A 98 18.10 13.28 9.89
C GLY A 98 17.60 12.51 8.67
N MET A 99 16.38 12.78 8.20
CA MET A 99 15.82 12.13 7.02
C MET A 99 16.40 12.68 5.70
N ALA A 100 16.53 11.81 4.70
CA ALA A 100 16.94 12.22 3.36
C ALA A 100 15.89 13.16 2.72
N PRO A 101 16.28 14.31 2.14
CA PRO A 101 15.34 15.36 1.71
C PRO A 101 14.29 14.93 0.67
N LEU A 102 14.62 13.95 -0.17
CA LEU A 102 13.79 13.49 -1.30
C LEU A 102 13.23 12.07 -1.10
N LYS A 103 12.90 11.70 0.14
CA LYS A 103 12.14 10.46 0.39
C LYS A 103 10.77 10.51 -0.30
N ALA A 104 10.20 9.31 -0.45
CA ALA A 104 8.86 9.12 -1.01
C ALA A 104 7.83 10.02 -0.31
N LEU A 105 6.90 10.54 -1.10
CA LEU A 105 5.85 11.44 -0.63
C LEU A 105 4.88 10.69 0.28
N GLY A 106 4.40 11.38 1.32
CA GLY A 106 3.30 10.91 2.13
C GLY A 106 1.95 11.09 1.43
N VAL A 107 0.87 10.82 2.16
CA VAL A 107 -0.51 11.10 1.72
C VAL A 107 -0.72 12.61 1.50
N ASP A 108 0.11 13.44 2.13
CA ASP A 108 0.14 14.90 2.01
C ASP A 108 0.78 15.40 0.70
N GLY A 109 1.52 14.56 -0.02
CA GLY A 109 2.17 14.93 -1.28
C GLY A 109 3.41 15.81 -1.15
N PHE A 110 3.94 16.02 0.07
CA PHE A 110 5.15 16.83 0.28
C PHE A 110 6.40 15.98 0.52
N HIS A 111 7.54 16.46 0.02
CA HIS A 111 8.83 15.87 0.35
C HIS A 111 9.28 16.33 1.74
N VAL A 112 10.09 15.51 2.42
CA VAL A 112 10.71 15.84 3.71
C VAL A 112 11.43 17.20 3.67
N LYS A 113 12.06 17.55 2.53
CA LYS A 113 12.74 18.85 2.33
C LYS A 113 11.84 20.06 2.64
N PHE A 114 10.53 19.97 2.40
CA PHE A 114 9.60 21.04 2.69
C PHE A 114 9.59 21.39 4.19
N TYR A 115 9.50 20.37 5.04
CA TYR A 115 9.49 20.52 6.50
C TYR A 115 10.86 20.89 7.08
N GLN A 116 11.94 20.49 6.41
CA GLN A 116 13.31 20.89 6.80
C GLN A 116 13.64 22.34 6.45
N ALA A 117 12.82 23.00 5.63
CA ALA A 117 13.02 24.38 5.19
C ALA A 117 12.17 25.40 5.99
N GLN A 118 11.35 24.94 6.93
CA GLN A 118 10.61 25.78 7.89
C GLN A 118 11.43 26.01 9.14
#